data_AF-A0A562RT09-F1
#
_entry.id   AF-A0A562RT09-F1
#
_cell.length_a   1.000
_cell.length_b   1.000
_cell.length_c   1.000
_cell.angle_alpha   90.00
_cell.angle_beta   90.00
_cell.angle_gamma   90.00
#
_symmetry.space_group_name_H-M   'P 1'
#
loop_
_entity.id
_entity.type
_entity.pdbx_description
1 polymer ?
#
loop_
_entity_poly.entity_id
_entity_poly.type
_entity_poly.pdbx_seq_one_letter_code
_entity_poly.pdbx_strand_id
1 'polypeptide(L)'
;MVPYMKHLPIWRDANLLMLEVEQAVRAFPRYHKYTIGSELRASSLRICQLIHRAYTRRQSRHKQVQELTERIEDLKMQIQLAKELKAFKNFAQFQRVAELSVQVGKQAGGWLKQARAEVLRNGNAVRDPIHCAPASP
;
A
#
# COMPACT_ATOMS: atom_id res chain seq x y z
N MET A 1 18.21 -1.02 -1.19
CA MET A 1 16.89 -0.51 -1.66
C MET A 1 16.74 -0.87 -3.13
N VAL A 2 15.60 -1.45 -3.53
CA VAL A 2 15.37 -2.08 -4.85
C VAL A 2 15.44 -1.04 -5.99
N PRO A 3 16.55 -0.96 -6.77
CA PRO A 3 16.78 0.17 -7.68
C PRO A 3 15.84 0.19 -8.89
N TYR A 4 15.43 -0.98 -9.37
CA TYR A 4 14.61 -1.12 -10.58
C TYR A 4 13.16 -0.63 -10.41
N MET A 5 12.66 -0.45 -9.19
CA MET A 5 11.27 -0.02 -8.93
C MET A 5 11.12 1.50 -8.77
N LYS A 6 12.22 2.28 -8.83
CA LYS A 6 12.19 3.75 -8.63
C LYS A 6 11.30 4.50 -9.62
N HIS A 7 11.02 3.92 -10.78
CA HIS A 7 10.13 4.50 -11.79
C HIS A 7 8.64 4.44 -11.40
N LEU A 8 8.26 3.60 -10.43
CA LEU A 8 6.89 3.49 -9.95
C LEU A 8 6.62 4.57 -8.88
N PRO A 9 5.69 5.52 -9.10
CA PRO A 9 5.40 6.57 -8.13
C PRO A 9 5.02 6.01 -6.74
N ILE A 10 4.22 4.94 -6.71
CA ILE A 10 3.79 4.28 -5.47
C ILE A 10 4.94 3.66 -4.69
N TRP A 11 5.96 3.14 -5.38
CA TRP A 11 7.14 2.63 -4.71
C TRP A 11 7.98 3.76 -4.10
N ARG A 12 8.18 4.85 -4.87
CA ARG A 12 8.91 6.03 -4.39
C ARG A 12 8.28 6.59 -3.13
N ASP A 13 6.96 6.82 -3.16
CA ASP A 13 6.24 7.47 -2.07
C ASP A 13 6.09 6.53 -0.85
N ALA A 14 5.86 5.23 -1.07
CA ALA A 14 5.83 4.25 0.02
C ALA A 14 7.21 4.06 0.69
N ASN A 15 8.30 4.08 -0.09
CA ASN A 15 9.62 4.03 0.49
C ASN A 15 9.96 5.30 1.28
N LEU A 16 9.57 6.47 0.78
CA LEU A 16 9.70 7.72 1.54
C LEU A 16 8.90 7.65 2.85
N LEU A 17 7.66 7.18 2.79
CA LEU A 17 6.82 6.95 3.98
C LEU A 17 7.52 6.04 5.00
N MET A 18 8.11 4.91 4.56
CA MET A 18 8.85 4.00 5.43
C MET A 18 10.04 4.70 6.12
N LEU A 19 10.80 5.51 5.38
CA LEU A 19 11.93 6.26 5.96
C LEU A 19 11.47 7.34 6.95
N GLU A 20 10.36 8.02 6.67
CA GLU A 20 9.78 9.02 7.57
C GLU A 20 9.23 8.37 8.85
N VAL A 21 8.62 7.19 8.74
CA VAL A 21 8.20 6.39 9.91
C VAL A 21 9.41 6.01 10.77
N GLU A 22 10.49 5.52 10.17
CA GLU A 22 11.71 5.18 10.92
C GLU A 22 12.30 6.37 11.68
N GLN A 23 12.37 7.53 11.02
CA GLN A 23 12.83 8.77 11.62
C GLN A 23 11.90 9.26 12.74
N ALA A 24 10.59 9.15 12.57
CA ALA A 24 9.61 9.50 13.59
C ALA A 24 9.76 8.60 14.82
N VAL A 25 9.74 7.28 14.63
CA VAL A 25 9.81 6.33 15.74
C VAL A 25 11.15 6.39 16.48
N ARG A 26 12.25 6.77 15.81
CA ARG A 26 13.54 7.02 16.48
C ARG A 26 13.41 8.08 17.59
N ALA A 27 12.57 9.08 17.39
CA ALA A 27 12.33 10.17 18.34
C ALA A 27 11.26 9.86 19.40
N PHE A 28 10.53 8.75 19.30
CA PHE A 28 9.46 8.42 20.25
C PHE A 28 10.00 8.18 21.66
N PRO A 29 9.21 8.50 22.71
CA PRO A 29 9.49 8.09 24.08
C PRO A 29 9.68 6.58 24.18
N ARG A 30 10.56 6.11 25.09
CA ARG A 30 10.96 4.70 25.21
C ARG A 30 9.77 3.75 25.25
N TYR A 31 8.72 4.10 26.00
CA TYR A 31 7.52 3.29 26.14
C TYR A 31 6.76 3.11 24.80
N HIS A 32 6.56 4.19 24.04
CA HIS A 32 5.86 4.14 22.75
C HIS A 32 6.71 3.56 21.62
N LYS A 33 8.05 3.70 21.72
CA LYS A 33 9.00 3.23 20.70
C LYS A 33 8.93 1.72 20.46
N TYR A 34 8.73 0.94 21.52
CA TYR A 34 8.71 -0.53 21.45
C TYR A 34 7.31 -1.13 21.35
N THR A 35 6.27 -0.31 21.55
CA THR A 35 4.87 -0.69 21.36
C THR A 35 4.41 -0.25 19.96
N ILE A 36 3.67 0.87 19.87
CA ILE A 36 3.14 1.40 18.60
C ILE A 36 4.23 1.71 17.58
N GLY A 37 5.43 2.09 18.04
CA GLY A 37 6.57 2.33 17.18
C GLY A 37 7.04 1.09 16.41
N SER A 38 7.01 -0.09 17.05
CA SER A 38 7.36 -1.36 16.40
C SER A 38 6.32 -1.73 15.34
N GLU A 39 5.05 -1.50 15.64
CA GLU A 39 3.95 -1.77 14.71
C GLU A 39 4.00 -0.88 13.46
N LEU A 40 4.25 0.42 13.63
CA LEU A 40 4.41 1.38 12.52
C LEU A 40 5.53 0.95 11.55
N ARG A 41 6.68 0.52 12.09
CA ARG A 41 7.81 0.02 11.29
C ARG A 41 7.42 -1.25 10.52
N ALA A 42 6.80 -2.20 11.20
CA ALA A 42 6.36 -3.45 10.58
C ALA A 42 5.34 -3.20 9.46
N SER A 43 4.35 -2.32 9.70
CA SER A 43 3.33 -1.94 8.72
C SER A 43 3.93 -1.25 7.49
N SER A 44 4.81 -0.26 7.68
CA SER A 44 5.45 0.46 6.56
C SER A 44 6.37 -0.43 5.71
N LEU A 45 7.13 -1.34 6.34
CA LEU A 45 7.90 -2.36 5.62
C LEU A 45 6.98 -3.31 4.85
N ARG A 46 5.87 -3.75 5.46
CA ARG A 46 4.91 -4.65 4.82
C ARG A 46 4.27 -4.02 3.59
N ILE A 47 3.92 -2.74 3.64
CA ILE A 47 3.41 -1.98 2.48
C ILE A 47 4.39 -2.05 1.31
N CYS A 48 5.69 -1.81 1.55
CA CYS A 48 6.71 -1.93 0.51
C CYS A 48 6.77 -3.35 -0.06
N GLN A 49 6.77 -4.38 0.79
CA GLN A 49 6.76 -5.77 0.36
C GLN A 49 5.54 -6.12 -0.52
N LEU A 50 4.37 -5.61 -0.16
CA LEU A 50 3.13 -5.82 -0.92
C LEU A 50 3.15 -5.13 -2.29
N ILE A 51 3.69 -3.91 -2.37
CA ILE A 51 3.90 -3.22 -3.67
C ILE A 51 4.83 -4.05 -4.55
N HIS A 52 5.94 -4.54 -4.01
CA HIS A 52 6.89 -5.38 -4.75
C HIS A 52 6.25 -6.69 -5.25
N ARG A 53 5.45 -7.35 -4.40
CA ARG A 53 4.73 -8.58 -4.78
C ARG A 53 3.65 -8.33 -5.81
N ALA A 54 2.88 -7.26 -5.66
CA ALA A 54 1.85 -6.86 -6.61
C ALA A 54 2.44 -6.55 -8.01
N TYR A 55 3.63 -5.94 -8.03
CA TYR A 55 4.37 -5.68 -9.27
C TYR A 55 4.89 -6.97 -9.93
N THR A 56 5.50 -7.86 -9.13
CA THR A 56 6.19 -9.05 -9.66
C THR A 56 5.23 -10.20 -9.99
N ARG A 57 4.15 -10.36 -9.22
CA ARG A 57 3.22 -11.50 -9.30
C ARG A 57 1.88 -11.07 -9.92
N ARG A 58 1.84 -10.88 -11.24
CA ARG A 58 0.64 -10.40 -11.95
C ARG A 58 -0.62 -11.23 -11.70
N GLN A 59 -0.51 -12.56 -11.63
CA GLN A 59 -1.66 -13.45 -11.42
C GLN A 59 -2.38 -13.22 -10.08
N SER A 60 -1.64 -12.90 -9.02
CA SER A 60 -2.20 -12.62 -7.69
C SER A 60 -2.25 -11.13 -7.37
N ARG A 61 -2.03 -10.26 -8.36
CA ARG A 61 -1.96 -8.80 -8.19
C ARG A 61 -3.20 -8.25 -7.50
N HIS A 62 -4.40 -8.68 -7.89
CA HIS A 62 -5.62 -8.21 -7.26
C HIS A 62 -5.63 -8.44 -5.74
N LYS A 63 -5.33 -9.67 -5.30
CA LYS A 63 -5.23 -10.02 -3.88
C LYS A 63 -4.14 -9.23 -3.16
N GLN A 64 -2.96 -9.08 -3.78
CA GLN A 64 -1.85 -8.33 -3.17
C GLN A 64 -2.18 -6.83 -3.01
N VAL A 65 -2.87 -6.24 -4.00
CA VAL A 65 -3.24 -4.81 -3.97
C VAL A 65 -4.41 -4.57 -3.01
N GLN A 66 -5.32 -5.54 -2.86
CA GLN A 66 -6.35 -5.48 -1.83
C GLN A 66 -5.71 -5.47 -0.43
N GLU A 67 -4.83 -6.44 -0.14
CA GLU A 67 -4.09 -6.50 1.13
C GLU A 67 -3.26 -5.23 1.36
N LEU A 68 -2.64 -4.69 0.30
CA LEU A 68 -1.91 -3.41 0.36
C LEU A 68 -2.81 -2.27 0.82
N THR A 69 -4.03 -2.18 0.29
CA THR A 69 -4.97 -1.10 0.60
C THR A 69 -5.42 -1.20 2.06
N GLU A 70 -5.78 -2.41 2.52
CA GLU A 70 -6.14 -2.67 3.92
C GLU A 70 -4.98 -2.31 4.86
N ARG A 71 -3.74 -2.71 4.50
CA ARG A 71 -2.56 -2.42 5.32
C ARG A 71 -2.22 -0.93 5.41
N ILE A 72 -2.55 -0.14 4.39
CA ILE A 72 -2.39 1.31 4.41
C ILE A 72 -3.42 1.94 5.36
N GLU A 73 -4.65 1.44 5.41
CA GLU A 73 -5.65 1.91 6.38
C GLU A 73 -5.23 1.56 7.82
N ASP A 74 -4.71 0.35 8.06
CA ASP A 74 -4.11 -0.01 9.36
C ASP A 74 -3.01 0.97 9.78
N LEU A 75 -2.09 1.28 8.85
CA LEU A 75 -0.99 2.21 9.13
C LEU A 75 -1.52 3.61 9.50
N LYS A 76 -2.56 4.11 8.83
CA LYS A 76 -3.18 5.40 9.17
C LYS A 76 -3.78 5.40 10.56
N MET A 77 -4.47 4.32 10.96
CA MET A 77 -4.99 4.17 12.31
C MET A 77 -3.87 4.18 13.35
N GLN A 78 -2.75 3.50 13.08
CA GLN A 78 -1.57 3.50 13.95
C GLN A 78 -0.92 4.88 14.05
N ILE A 79 -0.83 5.62 12.94
CA ILE A 79 -0.32 7.00 12.91
C ILE A 79 -1.20 7.91 13.76
N GLN A 80 -2.53 7.79 13.65
CA GLN A 80 -3.46 8.57 14.46
C GLN A 80 -3.31 8.23 15.95
N LEU A 81 -3.23 6.95 16.30
CA LEU A 81 -3.01 6.54 17.69
C LEU A 81 -1.71 7.10 18.26
N ALA A 82 -0.60 7.03 17.51
CA ALA A 82 0.68 7.59 17.94
C ALA A 82 0.61 9.12 18.16
N LYS A 83 -0.25 9.82 17.41
CA LYS A 83 -0.53 11.25 17.62
C LYS A 83 -1.31 11.50 18.90
N GLU A 84 -2.38 10.74 19.16
CA GLU A 84 -3.16 10.85 20.41
C GLU A 84 -2.32 10.54 21.65
N LEU A 85 -1.40 9.58 21.54
CA LEU A 85 -0.40 9.27 22.57
C LEU A 85 0.70 10.34 22.72
N LYS A 86 0.67 11.41 21.91
CA LYS A 86 1.69 12.47 21.86
C LYS A 86 3.11 11.91 21.66
N ALA A 87 3.23 10.81 20.90
CA ALA A 87 4.51 10.14 20.68
C ALA A 87 5.40 10.88 19.65
N PHE A 88 4.79 11.57 18.69
CA PHE A 88 5.50 12.40 17.72
C PHE A 88 6.19 13.58 18.38
N LYS A 89 7.38 13.96 17.87
CA LYS A 89 8.17 15.08 18.38
C LYS A 89 7.41 16.41 18.32
N ASN A 90 6.65 16.61 17.24
CA ASN A 90 5.84 17.80 16.99
C ASN A 90 4.77 17.50 15.93
N PHE A 91 3.84 18.44 15.75
CA PHE A 91 2.76 18.31 14.78
C PHE A 91 3.25 18.19 13.33
N ALA A 92 4.32 18.91 12.96
CA ALA A 92 4.88 18.85 11.60
C ALA A 92 5.40 17.46 11.23
N GLN A 93 6.01 16.74 12.18
CA GLN A 93 6.45 15.35 11.98
C GLN A 93 5.25 14.42 11.78
N PHE A 94 4.20 14.55 12.59
CA PHE A 94 2.95 13.81 12.41
C PHE A 94 2.33 14.09 11.03
N GLN A 95 2.17 15.38 10.68
CA GLN A 95 1.53 15.81 9.44
C GLN A 95 2.25 15.21 8.22
N ARG A 96 3.58 15.26 8.17
CA ARG A 96 4.38 14.69 7.09
C ARG A 96 4.09 13.19 6.87
N VAL A 97 4.09 12.41 7.96
CA VAL A 97 3.84 10.96 7.90
C VAL A 97 2.38 10.68 7.51
N ALA A 98 1.43 11.43 8.07
CA ALA A 98 0.01 11.31 7.78
C ALA A 98 -0.30 11.63 6.30
N GLU A 99 0.20 12.75 5.77
CA GLU A 99 0.00 13.15 4.38
C GLU A 99 0.59 12.13 3.40
N LEU A 100 1.80 11.63 3.66
CA LEU A 100 2.42 10.58 2.85
C LEU A 100 1.57 9.30 2.85
N SER A 101 1.05 8.87 4.01
CA SER A 101 0.18 7.68 4.08
C SER A 101 -1.12 7.85 3.28
N VAL A 102 -1.71 9.06 3.26
CA VAL A 102 -2.88 9.37 2.45
C VAL A 102 -2.53 9.35 0.95
N GLN A 103 -1.40 9.92 0.57
CA GLN A 103 -0.92 9.91 -0.83
C GLN A 103 -0.69 8.48 -1.34
N VAL A 104 -0.01 7.65 -0.56
CA VAL A 104 0.21 6.23 -0.90
C VAL A 104 -1.13 5.48 -0.98
N GLY A 105 -2.08 5.75 -0.07
CA GLY A 105 -3.43 5.19 -0.13
C GLY A 105 -4.19 5.53 -1.42
N LYS A 106 -4.11 6.79 -1.88
CA LYS A 106 -4.72 7.21 -3.15
C LYS A 106 -4.15 6.43 -4.34
N GLN A 107 -2.83 6.24 -4.37
CA GLN A 107 -2.16 5.49 -5.44
C GLN A 107 -2.49 4.00 -5.39
N ALA A 108 -2.55 3.40 -4.20
CA ALA A 108 -2.98 2.02 -4.00
C ALA A 108 -4.44 1.80 -4.46
N GLY A 109 -5.34 2.75 -4.17
CA GLY A 109 -6.71 2.72 -4.68
C GLY A 109 -6.79 2.74 -6.21
N GLY A 110 -5.93 3.52 -6.87
CA GLY A 110 -5.77 3.49 -8.33
C GLY A 110 -5.33 2.11 -8.85
N TRP A 111 -4.34 1.50 -8.20
CA TRP A 111 -3.91 0.14 -8.52
C TRP A 111 -5.02 -0.90 -8.29
N LEU A 112 -5.83 -0.74 -7.24
CA LEU A 112 -6.90 -1.68 -6.91
C LEU A 112 -7.98 -1.66 -7.99
N LYS A 113 -8.36 -0.47 -8.48
CA LYS A 113 -9.29 -0.31 -9.60
C LYS A 113 -8.77 -1.01 -10.87
N GLN A 114 -7.48 -0.81 -11.19
CA GLN A 114 -6.85 -1.46 -12.35
C GLN A 114 -6.83 -2.98 -12.21
N ALA A 115 -6.40 -3.49 -11.05
CA ALA A 115 -6.33 -4.93 -10.82
C ALA A 115 -7.71 -5.60 -10.83
N ARG A 116 -8.75 -4.93 -10.32
CA ARG A 116 -10.15 -5.39 -10.43
C ARG A 116 -10.61 -5.47 -11.89
N ALA A 117 -10.32 -4.44 -12.69
CA ALA A 117 -10.66 -4.44 -14.10
C ALA A 117 -9.95 -5.56 -14.88
N GLU A 118 -8.68 -5.85 -14.54
CA GLU A 118 -7.94 -6.98 -15.11
C GLU A 118 -8.62 -8.33 -14.81
N VAL A 119 -9.06 -8.56 -13.57
CA VAL A 119 -9.78 -9.79 -13.19
C VAL A 119 -11.10 -9.92 -13.95
N LEU A 120 -11.88 -8.83 -14.07
CA LEU A 120 -13.16 -8.85 -14.79
C LEU A 120 -12.98 -9.16 -16.29
N ARG A 121 -11.98 -8.55 -16.93
CA ARG A 121 -11.64 -8.84 -18.34
C ARG A 121 -11.27 -10.32 -18.53
N ASN A 122 -10.43 -10.85 -17.65
CA ASN A 122 -10.00 -12.24 -17.72
C ASN A 122 -11.16 -13.22 -17.44
N GLY A 123 -12.07 -12.87 -16.54
CA GLY A 123 -13.27 -13.65 -16.24
C GLY A 123 -14.29 -13.65 -17.38
N ASN A 124 -14.43 -12.54 -18.11
CA ASN A 124 -15.29 -12.47 -19.29
C ASN A 124 -14.72 -13.24 -20.49
N ALA A 125 -13.39 -13.20 -20.71
CA ALA A 125 -12.74 -13.97 -21.77
C ALA A 125 -12.90 -15.50 -21.62
N VAL A 126 -13.09 -15.99 -20.39
CA VAL A 126 -13.38 -17.41 -20.10
C VAL A 126 -14.87 -17.75 -20.31
N ARG A 127 -15.75 -16.74 -20.37
CA ARG A 127 -17.22 -16.87 -20.45
C ARG A 127 -17.81 -16.64 -21.84
N ASP A 128 -17.00 -16.44 -22.88
CA ASP A 128 -17.47 -16.42 -24.28
C ASP A 128 -17.26 -17.79 -24.95
N PRO A 129 -18.12 -18.80 -24.73
CA PRO A 129 -18.30 -19.86 -25.70
C PRO A 129 -19.29 -19.36 -26.78
N ILE A 130 -19.04 -19.71 -28.04
CA ILE A 130 -19.94 -19.57 -29.21
C ILE A 130 -19.75 -18.26 -30.02
N HIS A 131 -18.60 -18.16 -30.69
CA HIS A 131 -18.61 -17.78 -32.11
C HIS A 131 -18.40 -19.07 -32.92
N CYS A 132 -19.47 -19.87 -33.07
CA CYS A 132 -19.51 -20.97 -34.02
C CYS A 132 -20.64 -20.68 -35.00
N ALA A 133 -20.24 -20.20 -36.18
CA ALA A 133 -20.87 -20.09 -37.50
C ALA A 133 -22.40 -19.87 -37.63
N PRO A 134 -22.85 -18.95 -38.50
CA PRO A 134 -24.24 -18.93 -38.96
C PRO A 134 -24.49 -20.16 -39.84
N ALA A 135 -25.41 -21.03 -39.43
CA ALA A 135 -26.01 -21.97 -40.35
C ALA A 135 -26.76 -21.17 -41.42
N SER A 136 -26.21 -21.16 -42.63
CA SER A 136 -26.88 -20.73 -43.85
C SER A 136 -27.24 -21.96 -44.68
N PRO A 137 -28.15 -21.82 -45.63
CA PRO A 137 -29.58 -21.57 -45.48
C PRO A 137 -30.37 -22.87 -45.22
#